data_AF-A0A1E5Q646-F1
#
_entry.id   AF-A0A1E5Q646-F1
#
_cell.length_a   1.000
_cell.length_b   1.000
_cell.length_c   1.000
_cell.angle_alpha   90.00
_cell.angle_beta   90.00
_cell.angle_gamma   90.00
#
_symmetry.space_group_name_H-M   'P 1'
#
loop_
_entity.id
_entity.type
_entity.pdbx_description
1 polymer ?
#
loop_
_entity_poly.entity_id
_entity_poly.type
_entity_poly.pdbx_seq_one_letter_code
_entity_poly.pdbx_strand_id
1 'polypeptide(L)' 'MKSRRLSDKIIDAHQIACEENRHEIASLLLEALEIDLSSIGGDHEEHRMWSERMEGAFALHTKTFKTIQKL' A
#
# COMPACT_ATOMS: atom_id res chain seq x y z
N MET A 1 -14.64 -18.97 -4.00
CA MET A 1 -13.62 -18.01 -4.50
C MET A 1 -13.38 -17.00 -3.40
N LYS A 2 -12.17 -16.86 -2.85
CA LYS A 2 -11.85 -15.75 -1.93
C LYS A 2 -12.09 -14.46 -2.71
N SER A 3 -13.10 -13.68 -2.31
CA SER A 3 -13.27 -12.32 -2.83
C SER A 3 -11.96 -11.58 -2.60
N ARG A 4 -11.31 -11.09 -3.66
CA ARG A 4 -10.07 -10.30 -3.52
C ARG A 4 -10.41 -9.09 -2.66
N ARG A 5 -9.68 -8.93 -1.53
CA ARG A 5 -9.91 -7.85 -0.58
C ARG A 5 -9.72 -6.50 -1.27
N LEU A 6 -10.37 -5.46 -0.76
CA LEU A 6 -10.19 -4.10 -1.28
C LEU A 6 -8.71 -3.69 -1.20
N SER A 7 -8.05 -3.97 -0.08
CA SER A 7 -6.60 -3.80 0.12
C SER A 7 -5.73 -4.46 -0.94
N ASP A 8 -6.04 -5.69 -1.39
CA ASP A 8 -5.28 -6.34 -2.46
C ASP A 8 -5.31 -5.52 -3.76
N LYS A 9 -6.48 -4.98 -4.11
CA LYS A 9 -6.65 -4.15 -5.32
C LYS A 9 -5.95 -2.80 -5.17
N ILE A 10 -5.92 -2.24 -3.96
CA ILE A 10 -5.22 -0.99 -3.67
C ILE A 10 -3.70 -1.20 -3.79
N ILE A 11 -3.17 -2.33 -3.30
CA ILE A 11 -1.75 -2.69 -3.44
C ILE A 11 -1.36 -2.86 -4.92
N ASP A 12 -2.18 -3.58 -5.70
CA ASP A 12 -1.92 -3.76 -7.13
C ASP A 12 -1.90 -2.40 -7.86
N ALA A 13 -2.87 -1.52 -7.57
CA ALA A 13 -2.93 -0.18 -8.15
C ALA A 13 -1.76 0.71 -7.70
N HIS A 14 -1.35 0.61 -6.44
CA HIS A 14 -0.21 1.35 -5.89
C HIS A 14 1.09 0.96 -6.59
N GLN A 15 1.29 -0.34 -6.83
CA GLN A 15 2.45 -0.84 -7.56
C GLN A 15 2.49 -0.26 -8.98
N ILE A 16 1.37 -0.28 -9.71
CA ILE A 16 1.29 0.30 -11.05
C ILE A 16 1.60 1.81 -11.02
N ALA A 17 1.04 2.55 -10.05
CA ALA A 17 1.33 3.97 -9.90
C ALA A 17 2.82 4.25 -9.59
N CYS A 18 3.48 3.37 -8.82
CA CYS A 18 4.92 3.44 -8.60
C CYS A 18 5.71 3.18 -9.88
N GLU A 19 5.37 2.14 -10.64
CA GLU A 19 6.01 1.78 -11.91
C GLU A 19 5.87 2.90 -12.95
N GLU A 20 4.72 3.58 -12.98
CA GLU A 20 4.44 4.72 -13.86
C GLU A 20 4.97 6.07 -13.32
N ASN A 21 5.68 6.10 -12.19
CA ASN A 21 6.15 7.32 -11.51
C ASN A 21 5.04 8.34 -11.22
N ARG A 22 3.80 7.88 -11.00
CA ARG A 22 2.65 8.72 -10.65
C ARG A 22 2.61 8.96 -9.14
N HIS A 23 3.51 9.83 -8.65
CA HIS A 23 3.70 10.07 -7.21
C HIS A 23 2.39 10.37 -6.46
N GLU A 24 1.62 11.36 -6.92
CA GLU A 24 0.38 11.78 -6.25
C GLU A 24 -0.65 10.64 -6.15
N ILE A 25 -0.79 9.85 -7.21
CA ILE A 25 -1.68 8.68 -7.23
C ILE A 25 -1.18 7.61 -6.27
N ALA A 26 0.12 7.32 -6.28
CA ALA A 26 0.72 6.34 -5.38
C ALA A 26 0.58 6.76 -3.90
N SER A 27 0.67 8.06 -3.59
CA SER A 27 0.47 8.57 -2.23
C SER A 27 -0.98 8.42 -1.78
N LEU A 28 -1.95 8.79 -2.62
CA LEU A 28 -3.37 8.64 -2.30
C LEU A 28 -3.78 7.18 -2.14
N LEU A 29 -3.21 6.27 -2.94
CA LEU A 29 -3.46 4.84 -2.80
C LEU A 29 -2.84 4.26 -1.53
N LEU A 30 -1.68 4.76 -1.11
CA LEU A 30 -1.05 4.36 0.15
C LEU A 30 -1.88 4.83 1.35
N GLU A 31 -2.38 6.06 1.33
CA GLU A 31 -3.30 6.59 2.35
C GLU A 31 -4.63 5.82 2.39
N ALA A 32 -5.21 5.51 1.23
CA ALA A 32 -6.43 4.70 1.14
C ALA A 32 -6.21 3.29 1.71
N LEU A 33 -5.01 2.71 1.49
CA LEU A 33 -4.61 1.47 2.11
C LEU A 33 -4.59 1.64 3.63
N GLU A 34 -3.85 2.60 4.18
CA GLU A 34 -3.80 2.87 5.62
C GLU A 34 -5.19 3.00 6.27
N ILE A 35 -6.15 3.68 5.61
CA ILE A 35 -7.52 3.86 6.09
C ILE A 35 -8.29 2.53 6.12
N ASP A 36 -8.27 1.76 5.03
CA ASP A 36 -8.89 0.42 4.97
C ASP A 36 -8.34 -0.47 6.08
N LEU A 37 -7.04 -0.34 6.36
CA LEU A 37 -6.35 -1.13 7.36
C LEU A 37 -6.70 -0.73 8.80
N SER A 38 -6.80 0.57 9.07
CA SER A 38 -7.18 1.10 10.39
C SER A 38 -8.59 0.69 10.84
N SER A 39 -9.44 0.32 9.87
CA SER A 39 -10.82 -0.09 10.12
C SER A 39 -10.95 -1.54 10.60
N ILE A 40 -9.91 -2.37 10.44
CA ILE A 40 -9.92 -3.78 10.88
C ILE A 40 -9.19 -3.89 12.23
N GLY A 41 -9.82 -3.45 13.31
CA GLY A 41 -9.32 -3.70 14.67
C GLY A 41 -9.65 -5.12 15.14
N GLY A 42 -8.67 -6.01 15.27
CA GLY A 42 -8.87 -7.32 15.90
C GLY A 42 -7.69 -8.30 15.76
N ASP A 43 -7.36 -8.99 16.84
CA ASP A 43 -6.16 -9.83 17.05
C ASP A 43 -6.20 -11.18 16.29
N HIS A 44 -6.29 -11.13 14.96
CA HIS A 44 -6.32 -12.31 14.09
C HIS A 44 -4.98 -12.53 13.38
N GLU A 45 -4.65 -13.80 13.10
CA GLU A 45 -3.50 -14.23 12.30
C GLU A 45 -3.41 -13.52 10.92
N GLU A 46 -4.56 -13.08 10.40
CA GLU A 46 -4.67 -12.26 9.21
C GLU A 46 -3.99 -10.89 9.34
N HIS A 47 -3.83 -10.32 10.55
CA HIS A 47 -3.08 -9.07 10.76
C HIS A 47 -1.60 -9.23 10.42
N ARG A 48 -0.98 -10.37 10.74
CA ARG A 48 0.47 -10.54 10.59
C ARG A 48 0.89 -10.63 9.12
N MET A 49 0.22 -11.46 8.32
CA MET A 49 0.44 -11.52 6.86
C MET A 49 0.12 -10.19 6.15
N TRP A 50 -0.63 -9.32 6.80
CA TRP A 50 -1.16 -8.09 6.26
C TRP A 50 -0.29 -6.88 6.61
N SER A 51 0.33 -6.89 7.81
CA SER A 51 1.46 -6.01 8.14
C SER A 51 2.60 -6.16 7.14
N GLU A 52 2.95 -7.39 6.75
CA GLU A 52 4.03 -7.64 5.77
C GLU A 52 3.76 -7.00 4.40
N ARG A 53 2.51 -7.07 3.90
CA ARG A 53 2.14 -6.47 2.61
C ARG A 53 2.14 -4.94 2.67
N MET A 54 1.70 -4.38 3.78
CA MET A 54 1.71 -2.94 4.03
C MET A 54 3.14 -2.41 4.09
N GLU A 55 4.01 -3.07 4.87
CA GLU A 55 5.44 -2.76 4.93
C GLU A 55 6.08 -2.83 3.53
N GLY A 56 5.70 -3.82 2.73
CA GLY A 56 6.10 -3.92 1.32
C GLY A 56 5.67 -2.72 0.48
N ALA A 57 4.42 -2.28 0.59
CA ALA A 57 3.90 -1.11 -0.13
C ALA A 57 4.61 0.19 0.30
N PHE A 58 4.84 0.40 1.60
CA PHE A 58 5.62 1.53 2.10
C PHE A 58 7.07 1.53 1.64
N ALA A 59 7.71 0.36 1.66
CA ALA A 59 9.08 0.19 1.21
C ALA A 59 9.20 0.49 -0.30
N LEU A 60 8.26 -0.02 -1.11
CA LEU A 60 8.18 0.29 -2.54
C LEU A 60 7.99 1.78 -2.77
N HIS A 61 7.00 2.39 -2.12
CA HIS A 61 6.72 3.83 -2.25
C HIS A 61 7.95 4.67 -1.88
N THR A 62 8.58 4.35 -0.75
CA THR A 62 9.80 4.99 -0.28
C THR A 62 10.94 4.84 -1.29
N LYS A 63 11.16 3.63 -1.81
CA LYS A 63 12.21 3.37 -2.80
C LYS A 63 11.98 4.15 -4.10
N THR A 64 10.74 4.22 -4.56
CA THR A 64 10.37 4.90 -5.81
C THR A 64 10.51 6.42 -5.68
N PHE A 65 10.10 6.99 -4.54
CA PHE A 65 9.93 8.45 -4.44
C PHE A 65 10.91 9.16 -3.48
N LYS A 66 11.56 8.48 -2.51
CA LYS A 66 12.62 9.14 -1.70
C LYS A 66 13.90 9.40 -2.49
N THR A 67 14.05 8.87 -3.69
CA THR A 67 15.12 9.31 -4.62
C THR A 67 14.85 10.71 -5.20
N ILE A 68 13.65 11.28 -5.00
CA ILE A 68 13.22 12.58 -5.56
C ILE A 68 13.39 13.74 -4.56
N GLN A 69 13.79 13.50 -3.30
CA GLN A 69 14.22 14.58 -2.40
C GLN A 69 15.71 14.91 -2.60
N LYS A 70 16.00 15.59 -3.71
CA LYS A 70 17.12 16.53 -3.80
C LYS A 70 16.58 17.83 -4.37
N LEU A 71 16.26 18.78 -3.50
CA LEU A 71 16.51 20.22 -3.64
C LEU A 71 16.47 20.83 -2.24
#